data_AF-A0AAV1TUF0-F1
#
_entry.id   AF-A0AAV1TUF0-F1
#
_cell.length_a   1.000
_cell.length_b   1.000
_cell.length_c   1.000
_cell.angle_alpha   90.00
_cell.angle_beta   90.00
_cell.angle_gamma   90.00
#
_symmetry.space_group_name_H-M   'P 1'
#
loop_
_entity.id
_entity.type
_entity.pdbx_description
1 polymer ?
#
loop_
_entity_poly.entity_id
_entity_poly.type
_entity_poly.pdbx_seq_one_letter_code
_entity_poly.pdbx_strand_id
1 'polypeptide(L)'
;MVTTSLVMPIAFLGLLNENVSLVVVEIVTYLSAFLLLLHVHSSGKRNAAMLIAAVLQVLLVELVFHCGERWHAQSLVMLLSGRLPLYALVLQAQLYYTAFVATSRLRVDLFVQPLAMGTFMVMLVFPFELLGTKFLWWTWHDTDPLLADRVMGVPCHALFYYYFFACAFTCVHHVLRRMWVTGDYYKDEQWMSEWGYVLLMPLLTTLFAMGLLILGYYLPVHLTGIQAQVSFFMLIGVSLLLFWMADRERDFPDVQESLDPEDAYDSDWLYPCTDHAVNQLVFLLYFVLVLLVLFISPTEIVSMGHHQPLGHCMESESFTSLIGTRHTRKKHLCAHDFDEDFNLCNYPVSQLLYEGSWYMICGRGYDSFATHVALIACSFVGLNLLFYQVLKRPQRVSFRRP
;
A
#
# COMPACT_ATOMS: atom_id res chain seq x y z
N MET A 1 10.07 -32.61 -16.66
CA MET A 1 8.74 -32.15 -17.11
C MET A 1 7.70 -32.91 -16.32
N VAL A 2 6.77 -32.18 -15.70
CA VAL A 2 5.58 -32.66 -14.95
C VAL A 2 5.94 -33.41 -13.65
N THR A 3 5.92 -32.74 -12.49
CA THR A 3 4.75 -32.77 -11.58
C THR A 3 4.54 -31.45 -10.81
N THR A 4 4.37 -30.33 -11.51
CA THR A 4 3.89 -29.07 -10.87
C THR A 4 2.36 -29.02 -10.74
N SER A 5 1.62 -29.90 -11.43
CA SER A 5 0.16 -29.85 -11.52
C SER A 5 -0.59 -30.44 -10.33
N LEU A 6 0.02 -31.34 -9.55
CA LEU A 6 -0.63 -31.93 -8.35
C LEU A 6 -0.36 -31.13 -7.07
N VAL A 7 0.64 -30.25 -7.06
CA VAL A 7 1.00 -29.43 -5.89
C VAL A 7 0.06 -28.22 -5.74
N MET A 8 -0.36 -27.61 -6.85
CA MET A 8 -1.29 -26.46 -6.82
C MET A 8 -2.67 -26.77 -6.19
N PRO A 9 -3.36 -27.88 -6.54
CA PRO A 9 -4.65 -28.21 -5.93
C PRO A 9 -4.52 -28.48 -4.43
N ILE A 10 -3.43 -29.12 -3.99
CA ILE A 10 -3.16 -29.42 -2.58
C ILE A 10 -2.85 -28.13 -1.80
N ALA A 11 -2.05 -27.23 -2.37
CA ALA A 11 -1.75 -25.93 -1.77
C ALA A 11 -2.99 -25.03 -1.70
N PHE A 12 -3.83 -25.01 -2.73
CA PHE A 12 -5.08 -24.25 -2.75
C PHE A 12 -6.08 -24.76 -1.71
N LEU A 13 -6.31 -26.08 -1.65
CA LEU A 13 -7.21 -26.68 -0.65
C LEU A 13 -6.69 -26.50 0.78
N GLY A 14 -5.37 -26.57 0.96
CA GLY A 14 -4.72 -26.26 2.24
C GLY A 14 -4.95 -24.81 2.66
N LEU A 15 -4.65 -23.86 1.77
CA LEU A 15 -4.84 -22.44 2.03
C LEU A 15 -6.31 -22.07 2.28
N LEU A 16 -7.24 -22.70 1.56
CA LEU A 16 -8.67 -22.50 1.76
C LEU A 16 -9.15 -23.05 3.10
N ASN A 17 -8.51 -24.08 3.64
CA ASN A 17 -8.81 -24.61 4.97
C ASN A 17 -8.14 -23.78 6.09
N GLU A 18 -6.99 -23.18 5.84
CA GLU A 18 -6.21 -22.42 6.82
C GLU A 18 -6.64 -20.94 6.90
N ASN A 19 -6.76 -20.26 5.76
CA ASN A 19 -7.08 -18.84 5.68
C ASN A 19 -7.92 -18.49 4.43
N VAL A 20 -9.23 -18.72 4.53
CA VAL A 20 -10.21 -18.36 3.47
C VAL A 20 -10.11 -16.89 3.09
N SER A 21 -9.91 -15.99 4.07
CA SER A 21 -9.86 -14.55 3.82
C SER A 21 -8.72 -14.16 2.89
N LEU A 22 -7.57 -14.81 3.02
CA LEU A 22 -6.39 -14.59 2.18
C LEU A 22 -6.66 -15.03 0.74
N VAL A 23 -7.28 -16.19 0.53
CA VAL A 23 -7.67 -16.68 -0.81
C VAL A 23 -8.61 -15.69 -1.49
N VAL A 24 -9.61 -15.19 -0.76
CA VAL A 24 -10.57 -14.22 -1.28
C VAL A 24 -9.87 -12.92 -1.67
N VAL A 25 -8.96 -12.41 -0.84
CA VAL A 25 -8.16 -11.20 -1.14
C VAL A 25 -7.23 -11.41 -2.34
N GLU A 26 -6.63 -12.58 -2.47
CA GLU A 26 -5.77 -12.93 -3.60
C GLU A 26 -6.56 -12.92 -4.91
N ILE A 27 -7.73 -13.59 -4.94
CA ILE A 27 -8.60 -13.63 -6.12
C ILE A 27 -9.09 -12.23 -6.50
N VAL A 28 -9.61 -11.45 -5.54
CA VAL A 28 -10.12 -10.10 -5.84
C VAL A 28 -9.01 -9.16 -6.28
N THR A 29 -7.79 -9.33 -5.77
CA THR A 29 -6.61 -8.56 -6.21
C THR A 29 -6.30 -8.86 -7.68
N TYR A 30 -6.32 -10.13 -8.10
CA TYR A 30 -6.06 -10.47 -9.50
C TYR A 30 -7.18 -10.03 -10.45
N LEU A 31 -8.44 -10.13 -10.03
CA LEU A 31 -9.57 -9.58 -10.79
C LEU A 31 -9.46 -8.06 -10.95
N SER A 32 -9.08 -7.37 -9.89
CA SER A 32 -8.85 -5.92 -9.89
C SER A 32 -7.68 -5.55 -10.79
N ALA A 33 -6.56 -6.26 -10.70
CA ALA A 33 -5.41 -6.06 -11.57
C ALA A 33 -5.76 -6.25 -13.05
N PHE A 34 -6.65 -7.19 -13.39
CA PHE A 34 -7.14 -7.34 -14.75
C PHE A 34 -7.91 -6.10 -15.23
N LEU A 35 -8.83 -5.55 -14.42
CA LEU A 35 -9.53 -4.30 -14.73
C LEU A 35 -8.54 -3.12 -14.89
N LEU A 36 -7.51 -3.08 -14.06
CA LEU A 36 -6.45 -2.08 -14.14
C LEU A 36 -5.65 -2.20 -15.45
N LEU A 37 -5.31 -3.40 -15.88
CA LEU A 37 -4.62 -3.62 -17.15
C LEU A 37 -5.45 -3.21 -18.35
N LEU A 38 -6.79 -3.40 -18.30
CA LEU A 38 -7.70 -2.89 -19.33
C LEU A 38 -7.66 -1.36 -19.39
N HIS A 39 -7.71 -0.68 -18.23
CA HIS A 39 -7.59 0.78 -18.14
C HIS A 39 -6.24 1.27 -18.68
N VAL A 40 -5.14 0.63 -18.28
CA VAL A 40 -3.80 0.98 -18.76
C VAL A 40 -3.68 0.79 -20.26
N HIS A 41 -4.26 -0.29 -20.81
CA HIS A 41 -4.23 -0.57 -22.24
C HIS A 41 -4.99 0.51 -23.04
N SER A 42 -6.14 0.97 -22.54
CA SER A 42 -6.90 2.04 -23.19
C SER A 42 -6.30 3.43 -22.99
N SER A 43 -5.57 3.64 -21.90
CA SER A 43 -5.04 4.97 -21.51
C SER A 43 -3.66 5.27 -22.08
N GLY A 44 -3.11 4.37 -22.90
CA GLY A 44 -1.86 4.57 -23.64
C GLY A 44 -0.59 4.15 -22.89
N LYS A 45 0.54 4.15 -23.61
CA LYS A 45 1.82 3.56 -23.16
C LYS A 45 2.42 4.22 -21.91
N ARG A 46 2.15 5.52 -21.65
CA ARG A 46 2.68 6.20 -20.45
C ARG A 46 2.06 5.70 -19.15
N ASN A 47 0.80 5.30 -19.20
CA ASN A 47 0.16 4.67 -18.06
C ASN A 47 0.74 3.29 -17.75
N ALA A 48 1.08 2.53 -18.79
CA ALA A 48 1.79 1.27 -18.61
C ALA A 48 3.17 1.49 -18.00
N ALA A 49 3.89 2.52 -18.45
CA ALA A 49 5.18 2.93 -17.88
C ALA A 49 5.04 3.30 -16.38
N MET A 50 4.00 4.05 -16.01
CA MET A 50 3.73 4.41 -14.61
C MET A 50 3.35 3.21 -13.74
N LEU A 51 2.55 2.28 -14.25
CA LEU A 51 2.24 1.04 -13.54
C LEU A 51 3.50 0.20 -13.31
N ILE A 52 4.36 0.07 -14.33
CA ILE A 52 5.65 -0.63 -14.19
C ILE A 52 6.54 0.07 -13.16
N ALA A 53 6.61 1.40 -13.18
CA ALA A 53 7.37 2.17 -12.20
C ALA A 53 6.84 1.94 -10.77
N ALA A 54 5.51 1.87 -10.58
CA ALA A 54 4.90 1.53 -9.30
C ALA A 54 5.24 0.10 -8.85
N VAL A 55 5.19 -0.89 -9.74
CA VAL A 55 5.60 -2.27 -9.44
C VAL A 55 7.06 -2.33 -9.00
N LEU A 56 7.96 -1.65 -9.73
CA LEU A 56 9.38 -1.59 -9.38
C LEU A 56 9.63 -0.87 -8.05
N GLN A 57 8.89 0.21 -7.78
CA GLN A 57 8.95 0.93 -6.51
C GLN A 57 8.54 0.03 -5.34
N VAL A 58 7.42 -0.68 -5.45
CA VAL A 58 6.95 -1.60 -4.41
C VAL A 58 7.95 -2.73 -4.20
N LEU A 59 8.45 -3.33 -5.28
CA LEU A 59 9.44 -4.40 -5.19
C LEU A 59 10.72 -3.93 -4.47
N LEU A 60 11.20 -2.73 -4.79
CA LEU A 60 12.36 -2.12 -4.13
C LEU A 60 12.08 -1.89 -2.64
N VAL A 61 10.88 -1.39 -2.28
CA VAL A 61 10.50 -1.13 -0.90
C VAL A 61 10.43 -2.42 -0.08
N GLU A 62 9.75 -3.43 -0.59
CA GLU A 62 9.60 -4.73 0.08
C GLU A 62 10.97 -5.42 0.28
N LEU A 63 11.86 -5.35 -0.72
CA LEU A 63 13.18 -5.98 -0.66
C LEU A 63 14.15 -5.28 0.31
N VAL A 64 14.09 -3.96 0.41
CA VAL A 64 15.08 -3.16 1.14
C VAL A 64 14.61 -2.79 2.55
N PHE A 65 13.33 -2.47 2.72
CA PHE A 65 12.80 -1.87 3.94
C PHE A 65 12.02 -2.86 4.78
N HIS A 66 11.13 -3.65 4.17
CA HIS A 66 10.31 -4.60 4.93
C HIS A 66 10.97 -5.97 5.15
N CYS A 67 12.16 -6.18 4.58
CA CYS A 67 12.92 -7.40 4.74
C CYS A 67 13.35 -7.60 6.21
N GLY A 68 12.61 -8.44 6.94
CA GLY A 68 12.85 -8.72 8.36
C GLY A 68 12.06 -7.84 9.33
N GLU A 69 11.17 -6.98 8.84
CA GLU A 69 10.18 -6.26 9.65
C GLU A 69 8.77 -6.85 9.49
N ARG A 70 8.47 -7.41 8.31
CA ARG A 70 7.16 -7.97 7.96
C ARG A 70 7.33 -9.39 7.42
N TRP A 71 6.44 -10.29 7.82
CA TRP A 71 6.36 -11.65 7.28
C TRP A 71 4.98 -11.89 6.68
N HIS A 72 4.94 -12.43 5.46
CA HIS A 72 3.69 -12.73 4.78
C HIS A 72 3.25 -14.18 4.99
N ALA A 73 1.94 -14.38 5.09
CA ALA A 73 1.34 -15.69 4.98
C ALA A 73 1.60 -16.31 3.59
N GLN A 74 1.64 -17.64 3.55
CA GLN A 74 1.84 -18.37 2.30
C GLN A 74 0.60 -18.21 1.41
N SER A 75 0.82 -17.81 0.16
CA SER A 75 -0.22 -17.61 -0.86
C SER A 75 -0.09 -18.62 -2.00
N LEU A 76 -0.98 -18.58 -2.99
CA LEU A 76 -0.92 -19.51 -4.13
C LEU A 76 0.36 -19.33 -4.95
N VAL A 77 0.85 -18.09 -5.06
CA VAL A 77 2.08 -17.78 -5.79
C VAL A 77 3.04 -16.98 -4.92
N MET A 78 4.10 -17.64 -4.46
CA MET A 78 5.18 -17.02 -3.70
C MET A 78 6.37 -16.66 -4.60
N LEU A 79 6.87 -15.43 -4.45
CA LEU A 79 8.09 -14.93 -5.05
C LEU A 79 9.24 -14.98 -4.03
N LEU A 80 10.48 -14.79 -4.51
CA LEU A 80 11.67 -14.59 -3.67
C LEU A 80 11.86 -15.67 -2.59
N SER A 81 11.96 -16.93 -3.04
CA SER A 81 12.19 -18.09 -2.17
C SER A 81 11.14 -18.25 -1.05
N GLY A 82 9.86 -17.90 -1.33
CA GLY A 82 8.77 -18.14 -0.38
C GLY A 82 8.49 -16.99 0.58
N ARG A 83 9.02 -15.79 0.33
CA ARG A 83 8.89 -14.64 1.25
C ARG A 83 7.86 -13.59 0.84
N LEU A 84 7.76 -13.29 -0.45
CA LEU A 84 6.90 -12.23 -0.96
C LEU A 84 5.77 -12.84 -1.80
N PRO A 85 4.51 -12.81 -1.36
CA PRO A 85 3.41 -13.30 -2.16
C PRO A 85 3.15 -12.37 -3.35
N LEU A 86 2.86 -12.94 -4.52
CA LEU A 86 2.61 -12.18 -5.75
C LEU A 86 1.40 -11.23 -5.57
N TYR A 87 0.35 -11.67 -4.89
CA TYR A 87 -0.84 -10.84 -4.68
C TYR A 87 -0.51 -9.57 -3.89
N ALA A 88 0.38 -9.61 -2.88
CA ALA A 88 0.71 -8.41 -2.10
C ALA A 88 1.47 -7.38 -2.94
N LEU A 89 2.42 -7.84 -3.77
CA LEU A 89 3.13 -6.98 -4.73
C LEU A 89 2.15 -6.34 -5.71
N VAL A 90 1.23 -7.13 -6.29
CA VAL A 90 0.22 -6.65 -7.23
C VAL A 90 -0.75 -5.69 -6.54
N LEU A 91 -1.23 -6.01 -5.34
CA LEU A 91 -2.12 -5.20 -4.52
C LEU A 91 -1.51 -3.83 -4.22
N GLN A 92 -0.29 -3.77 -3.70
CA GLN A 92 0.33 -2.48 -3.41
C GLN A 92 0.58 -1.68 -4.69
N ALA A 93 1.03 -2.31 -5.78
CA ALA A 93 1.27 -1.62 -7.05
C ALA A 93 -0.02 -1.04 -7.65
N GLN A 94 -1.15 -1.77 -7.59
CA GLN A 94 -2.43 -1.26 -8.06
C GLN A 94 -2.94 -0.10 -7.18
N LEU A 95 -2.70 -0.11 -5.86
CA LEU A 95 -3.08 0.99 -4.98
C LEU A 95 -2.23 2.24 -5.28
N TYR A 96 -0.92 2.08 -5.51
CA TYR A 96 -0.05 3.18 -5.97
C TYR A 96 -0.56 3.77 -7.29
N TYR A 97 -0.83 2.93 -8.29
CA TYR A 97 -1.32 3.41 -9.58
C TYR A 97 -2.69 4.10 -9.45
N THR A 98 -3.59 3.54 -8.64
CA THR A 98 -4.92 4.10 -8.35
C THR A 98 -4.82 5.47 -7.69
N ALA A 99 -3.95 5.63 -6.70
CA ALA A 99 -3.68 6.91 -6.06
C ALA A 99 -3.09 7.92 -7.05
N PHE A 100 -2.21 7.47 -7.95
CA PHE A 100 -1.59 8.33 -8.98
C PHE A 100 -2.63 8.84 -9.99
N VAL A 101 -3.52 7.96 -10.48
CA VAL A 101 -4.61 8.36 -11.38
C VAL A 101 -5.57 9.32 -10.68
N ALA A 102 -5.95 9.05 -9.43
CA ALA A 102 -6.79 9.97 -8.66
C ALA A 102 -6.11 11.35 -8.48
N THR A 103 -4.82 11.36 -8.14
CA THR A 103 -4.05 12.60 -7.95
C THR A 103 -3.96 13.41 -9.23
N SER A 104 -3.69 12.77 -10.36
CA SER A 104 -3.61 13.48 -11.66
C SER A 104 -4.97 14.04 -12.08
N ARG A 105 -6.07 13.37 -11.72
CA ARG A 105 -7.45 13.83 -11.99
C ARG A 105 -7.95 14.96 -11.09
N LEU A 106 -7.33 15.20 -9.94
CA LEU A 106 -7.71 16.32 -9.05
C LEU A 106 -7.50 17.70 -9.68
N ARG A 107 -6.52 17.83 -10.57
CA ARG A 107 -6.15 19.10 -11.24
C ARG A 107 -5.94 20.26 -10.25
N VAL A 108 -5.23 19.95 -9.16
CA VAL A 108 -4.72 20.93 -8.21
C VAL A 108 -3.28 21.29 -8.53
N ASP A 109 -2.78 22.36 -7.93
CA ASP A 109 -1.39 22.81 -8.07
C ASP A 109 -0.37 21.67 -7.86
N LEU A 110 0.71 21.65 -8.67
CA LEU A 110 1.73 20.61 -8.66
C LEU A 110 2.44 20.47 -7.31
N PHE A 111 2.48 21.53 -6.49
CA PHE A 111 3.04 21.49 -5.14
C PHE A 111 2.15 20.69 -4.18
N VAL A 112 0.83 20.71 -4.38
CA VAL A 112 -0.14 20.04 -3.49
C VAL A 112 -0.41 18.60 -3.92
N GLN A 113 -0.25 18.28 -5.21
CA GLN A 113 -0.43 16.92 -5.74
C GLN A 113 0.34 15.84 -4.95
N PRO A 114 1.62 16.00 -4.57
CA PRO A 114 2.34 15.03 -3.73
C PRO A 114 1.67 14.76 -2.38
N LEU A 115 1.09 15.77 -1.73
CA LEU A 115 0.39 15.61 -0.46
C LEU A 115 -0.94 14.87 -0.64
N ALA A 116 -1.64 15.16 -1.74
CA ALA A 116 -2.85 14.43 -2.12
C ALA A 116 -2.54 12.96 -2.40
N MET A 117 -1.45 12.67 -3.14
CA MET A 117 -0.98 11.30 -3.41
C MET A 117 -0.68 10.54 -2.12
N GLY A 118 0.08 11.14 -1.19
CA GLY A 118 0.38 10.55 0.11
C GLY A 118 -0.89 10.22 0.90
N THR A 119 -1.85 11.15 0.90
CA THR A 119 -3.13 10.98 1.60
C THR A 119 -3.98 9.88 0.97
N PHE A 120 -4.13 9.86 -0.37
CA PHE A 120 -4.84 8.79 -1.06
C PHE A 120 -4.21 7.43 -0.85
N MET A 121 -2.88 7.33 -0.90
CA MET A 121 -2.20 6.06 -0.65
C MET A 121 -2.50 5.52 0.74
N VAL A 122 -2.43 6.37 1.77
CA VAL A 122 -2.78 5.99 3.14
C VAL A 122 -4.24 5.56 3.26
N MET A 123 -5.17 6.35 2.71
CA MET A 123 -6.60 6.02 2.78
C MET A 123 -6.91 4.70 2.10
N LEU A 124 -6.23 4.41 0.98
CA LEU A 124 -6.38 3.17 0.25
C LEU A 124 -5.77 1.97 1.00
N VAL A 125 -4.57 2.11 1.57
CA VAL A 125 -3.84 0.98 2.16
C VAL A 125 -4.26 0.67 3.59
N PHE A 126 -4.72 1.66 4.35
CA PHE A 126 -5.04 1.49 5.77
C PHE A 126 -6.06 0.37 6.06
N PRO A 127 -7.18 0.23 5.31
CA PRO A 127 -8.11 -0.89 5.51
C PRO A 127 -7.48 -2.27 5.27
N PHE A 128 -6.55 -2.35 4.31
CA PHE A 128 -5.81 -3.59 4.04
C PHE A 128 -4.79 -3.88 5.14
N GLU A 129 -4.10 -2.87 5.67
CA GLU A 129 -3.22 -3.04 6.84
C GLU A 129 -4.00 -3.48 8.07
N LEU A 130 -5.14 -2.86 8.34
CA LEU A 130 -5.98 -3.17 9.49
C LEU A 130 -6.50 -4.62 9.46
N LEU A 131 -7.02 -5.07 8.31
CA LEU A 131 -7.49 -6.45 8.18
C LEU A 131 -6.35 -7.43 7.93
N GLY A 132 -5.25 -7.01 7.30
CA GLY A 132 -4.11 -7.86 7.01
C GLY A 132 -3.36 -8.30 8.25
N THR A 133 -3.19 -7.40 9.22
CA THR A 133 -2.71 -7.78 10.55
C THR A 133 -3.72 -8.66 11.28
N LYS A 134 -5.01 -8.30 11.24
CA LYS A 134 -6.04 -9.01 12.01
C LYS A 134 -6.36 -10.41 11.49
N PHE A 135 -6.31 -10.60 10.17
CA PHE A 135 -6.55 -11.87 9.48
C PHE A 135 -5.25 -12.58 9.08
N LEU A 136 -4.12 -12.16 9.64
CA LEU A 136 -2.82 -12.82 9.49
C LEU A 136 -2.39 -13.00 8.03
N TRP A 137 -2.71 -12.04 7.17
CA TRP A 137 -2.15 -11.96 5.81
C TRP A 137 -0.66 -11.61 5.87
N TRP A 138 -0.29 -10.82 6.89
CA TRP A 138 1.08 -10.58 7.30
C TRP A 138 1.16 -10.32 8.81
N THR A 139 2.35 -10.52 9.36
CA THR A 139 2.72 -10.21 10.73
C THR A 139 3.87 -9.21 10.75
N TRP A 140 3.98 -8.49 11.86
CA TRP A 140 5.02 -7.49 12.08
C TRP A 140 6.03 -8.00 13.10
N HIS A 141 7.20 -7.35 13.14
CA HIS A 141 8.21 -7.62 14.14
C HIS A 141 7.74 -7.12 15.51
N ASP A 142 7.72 -8.02 16.49
CA ASP A 142 7.19 -7.80 17.84
C ASP A 142 7.90 -6.66 18.58
N THR A 143 9.22 -6.75 18.74
CA THR A 143 9.99 -5.79 19.56
C THR A 143 10.73 -4.71 18.76
N ASP A 144 10.35 -4.45 17.51
CA ASP A 144 11.03 -3.39 16.76
C ASP A 144 10.60 -2.02 17.30
N PRO A 145 11.52 -1.18 17.80
CA PRO A 145 11.16 0.12 18.36
C PRO A 145 10.51 1.07 17.34
N LEU A 146 10.74 0.89 16.04
CA LEU A 146 10.08 1.68 14.99
C LEU A 146 8.63 1.24 14.79
N LEU A 147 8.29 -0.01 15.11
CA LEU A 147 6.94 -0.57 14.94
C LEU A 147 6.11 -0.58 16.23
N ALA A 148 6.68 -0.08 17.34
CA ALA A 148 6.04 -0.11 18.66
C ALA A 148 4.76 0.73 18.71
N ASP A 149 4.76 1.93 18.12
CA ASP A 149 3.57 2.78 18.06
C ASP A 149 2.62 2.26 16.97
N ARG A 150 1.43 1.76 17.38
CA ARG A 150 0.44 1.14 16.49
C ARG A 150 -0.93 1.79 16.58
N VAL A 151 -1.67 1.85 15.49
CA VAL A 151 -3.10 2.17 15.44
C VAL A 151 -3.84 0.87 15.15
N MET A 152 -4.54 0.31 16.15
CA MET A 152 -5.31 -0.94 15.99
C MET A 152 -4.47 -2.08 15.38
N GLY A 153 -3.26 -2.29 15.90
CA GLY A 153 -2.33 -3.32 15.42
C GLY A 153 -1.48 -2.92 14.20
N VAL A 154 -1.81 -1.82 13.51
CA VAL A 154 -1.05 -1.32 12.35
C VAL A 154 0.07 -0.37 12.80
N PRO A 155 1.36 -0.66 12.50
CA PRO A 155 2.45 0.25 12.84
C PRO A 155 2.32 1.63 12.20
N CYS A 156 2.39 2.68 13.01
CA CYS A 156 2.38 4.07 12.54
C CYS A 156 3.52 4.32 11.55
N HIS A 157 4.70 3.75 11.81
CA HIS A 157 5.86 3.90 10.93
C HIS A 157 5.58 3.39 9.51
N ALA A 158 4.85 2.28 9.36
CA ALA A 158 4.42 1.77 8.05
C ALA A 158 3.48 2.76 7.34
N LEU A 159 2.57 3.41 8.08
CA LEU A 159 1.69 4.44 7.50
C LEU A 159 2.46 5.68 7.03
N PHE A 160 3.48 6.11 7.78
CA PHE A 160 4.39 7.17 7.34
C PHE A 160 5.19 6.75 6.09
N TYR A 161 5.64 5.50 6.01
CA TYR A 161 6.29 4.96 4.81
C TYR A 161 5.38 5.09 3.59
N TYR A 162 4.15 4.58 3.65
CA TYR A 162 3.21 4.67 2.54
C TYR A 162 2.94 6.12 2.13
N TYR A 163 2.75 7.01 3.11
CA TYR A 163 2.52 8.42 2.85
C TYR A 163 3.69 9.09 2.12
N PHE A 164 4.91 9.00 2.69
CA PHE A 164 6.07 9.74 2.17
C PHE A 164 6.64 9.13 0.90
N PHE A 165 6.57 7.81 0.73
CA PHE A 165 6.97 7.19 -0.53
C PHE A 165 6.01 7.55 -1.67
N ALA A 166 4.70 7.60 -1.42
CA ALA A 166 3.74 8.03 -2.43
C ALA A 166 3.86 9.54 -2.75
N CYS A 167 4.10 10.37 -1.74
CA CYS A 167 4.43 11.78 -1.93
C CYS A 167 5.69 11.96 -2.80
N ALA A 168 6.78 11.28 -2.43
CA ALA A 168 8.03 11.31 -3.18
C ALA A 168 7.88 10.79 -4.62
N PHE A 169 7.08 9.74 -4.83
CA PHE A 169 6.80 9.16 -6.14
C PHE A 169 6.24 10.23 -7.08
N THR A 170 5.28 11.04 -6.60
CA THR A 170 4.70 12.13 -7.39
C THR A 170 5.65 13.31 -7.58
N CYS A 171 6.42 13.70 -6.55
CA CYS A 171 7.46 14.73 -6.71
C CYS A 171 8.49 14.35 -7.78
N VAL A 172 9.01 13.13 -7.71
CA VAL A 172 10.01 12.61 -8.65
C VAL A 172 9.41 12.45 -10.05
N HIS A 173 8.16 12.00 -10.16
CA HIS A 173 7.42 12.01 -11.43
C HIS A 173 7.45 13.40 -12.07
N HIS A 174 7.06 14.45 -11.33
CA HIS A 174 7.04 15.82 -11.88
C HIS A 174 8.43 16.31 -12.30
N VAL A 175 9.45 16.10 -11.46
CA VAL A 175 10.83 16.51 -11.76
C VAL A 175 11.36 15.79 -12.99
N LEU A 176 11.24 14.46 -13.05
CA LEU A 176 11.75 13.67 -14.17
C LEU A 176 10.95 13.92 -15.45
N ARG A 177 9.63 14.08 -15.37
CA ARG A 177 8.80 14.45 -16.52
C ARG A 177 9.23 15.80 -17.09
N ARG A 178 9.54 16.79 -16.25
CA ARG A 178 9.97 18.12 -16.70
C ARG A 178 11.39 18.11 -17.30
N MET A 179 12.28 17.30 -16.77
CA MET A 179 13.71 17.33 -17.12
C MET A 179 14.10 16.34 -18.21
N TRP A 180 13.43 15.19 -18.30
CA TRP A 180 13.92 14.03 -19.06
C TRP A 180 13.01 13.62 -20.22
N VAL A 181 11.69 13.69 -20.00
CA VAL A 181 10.67 13.24 -20.97
C VAL A 181 10.11 14.44 -21.73
N THR A 182 10.02 14.36 -23.06
CA THR A 182 9.51 15.47 -23.88
C THR A 182 8.13 15.17 -24.45
N GLY A 183 7.30 16.21 -24.54
CA GLY A 183 5.93 16.14 -25.06
C GLY A 183 4.94 15.42 -24.15
N ASP A 184 3.67 15.45 -24.53
CA ASP A 184 2.56 14.98 -23.69
C ASP A 184 2.21 13.49 -23.86
N TYR A 185 2.65 12.89 -24.96
CA TYR A 185 2.38 11.49 -25.29
C TYR A 185 3.66 10.70 -25.53
N TYR A 186 3.59 9.38 -25.33
CA TYR A 186 4.69 8.46 -25.60
C TYR A 186 5.10 8.53 -27.08
N LYS A 187 6.39 8.74 -27.35
CA LYS A 187 6.95 8.72 -28.70
C LYS A 187 7.94 7.57 -28.83
N ASP A 188 7.70 6.67 -29.79
CA ASP A 188 8.55 5.49 -30.01
C ASP A 188 10.01 5.86 -30.32
N GLU A 189 10.25 7.01 -30.95
CA GLU A 189 11.60 7.53 -31.22
C GLU A 189 12.40 7.82 -29.95
N GLN A 190 11.72 8.06 -28.81
CA GLN A 190 12.33 8.41 -27.53
C GLN A 190 12.25 7.27 -26.50
N TRP A 191 12.11 6.02 -26.96
CA TRP A 191 11.96 4.87 -26.07
C TRP A 191 13.03 4.79 -24.98
N MET A 192 14.29 5.12 -25.28
CA MET A 192 15.38 5.13 -24.30
C MET A 192 15.14 6.12 -23.15
N SER A 193 14.60 7.30 -23.47
CA SER A 193 14.27 8.31 -22.46
C SER A 193 13.10 7.83 -21.60
N GLU A 194 12.05 7.29 -22.22
CA GLU A 194 10.85 6.79 -21.53
C GLU A 194 11.17 5.59 -20.61
N TRP A 195 11.96 4.62 -21.07
CA TRP A 195 12.38 3.49 -20.23
C TRP A 195 13.44 3.88 -19.20
N GLY A 196 14.33 4.82 -19.52
CA GLY A 196 15.26 5.41 -18.56
C GLY A 196 14.53 6.11 -17.41
N TYR A 197 13.45 6.84 -17.73
CA TYR A 197 12.54 7.45 -16.77
C TYR A 197 11.93 6.38 -15.83
N VAL A 198 11.38 5.28 -16.38
CA VAL A 198 10.77 4.21 -15.58
C VAL A 198 11.76 3.55 -14.63
N LEU A 199 13.00 3.32 -15.07
CA LEU A 199 14.04 2.67 -14.26
C LEU A 199 14.64 3.59 -13.20
N LEU A 200 14.77 4.88 -13.51
CA LEU A 200 15.34 5.87 -12.59
C LEU A 200 14.34 6.29 -11.50
N MET A 201 13.04 6.26 -11.81
CA MET A 201 12.00 6.72 -10.91
C MET A 201 12.01 6.01 -9.55
N PRO A 202 12.10 4.67 -9.44
CA PRO A 202 12.11 4.01 -8.14
C PRO A 202 13.31 4.38 -7.26
N LEU A 203 14.48 4.55 -7.89
CA LEU A 203 15.71 4.89 -7.18
C LEU A 203 15.64 6.30 -6.59
N LEU A 204 15.25 7.28 -7.40
CA LEU A 204 15.12 8.67 -6.94
C LEU A 204 13.96 8.85 -5.97
N THR A 205 12.84 8.15 -6.20
CA THR A 205 11.70 8.14 -5.27
C THR A 205 12.13 7.67 -3.90
N THR A 206 12.87 6.56 -3.83
CA THR A 206 13.39 6.02 -2.57
C THR A 206 14.30 7.03 -1.87
N LEU A 207 15.25 7.65 -2.57
CA LEU A 207 16.13 8.66 -1.98
C LEU A 207 15.36 9.88 -1.46
N PHE A 208 14.38 10.37 -2.22
CA PHE A 208 13.59 11.53 -1.82
C PHE A 208 12.65 11.20 -0.66
N ALA A 209 12.01 10.02 -0.68
CA ALA A 209 11.16 9.52 0.39
C ALA A 209 11.94 9.38 1.70
N MET A 210 13.20 8.97 1.65
CA MET A 210 14.06 8.94 2.84
C MET A 210 14.24 10.33 3.46
N GLY A 211 14.50 11.35 2.64
CA GLY A 211 14.57 12.73 3.10
C GLY A 211 13.26 13.19 3.77
N LEU A 212 12.12 12.85 3.16
CA LEU A 212 10.80 13.17 3.73
C LEU A 212 10.52 12.42 5.04
N LEU A 213 10.90 11.14 5.15
CA LEU A 213 10.77 10.37 6.39
C LEU A 213 11.63 10.94 7.51
N ILE A 214 12.86 11.36 7.22
CA ILE A 214 13.72 12.03 8.20
C ILE A 214 13.00 13.26 8.78
N LEU A 215 12.49 14.11 7.89
CA LEU A 215 11.87 15.38 8.27
C LEU A 215 10.50 15.19 8.93
N GLY A 216 9.70 14.26 8.43
CA GLY A 216 8.29 14.12 8.79
C GLY A 216 7.96 13.04 9.80
N TYR A 217 8.86 12.06 10.01
CA TYR A 217 8.71 11.04 11.05
C TYR A 217 9.82 11.14 12.09
N TYR A 218 11.08 11.01 11.70
CA TYR A 218 12.16 10.86 12.68
C TYR A 218 12.44 12.15 13.47
N LEU A 219 12.38 13.33 12.84
CA LEU A 219 12.51 14.60 13.55
C LEU A 219 11.39 14.81 14.59
N PRO A 220 10.08 14.78 14.22
CA PRO A 220 9.02 14.99 15.21
C PRO A 220 8.91 13.84 16.22
N VAL A 221 8.95 12.59 15.78
CA VAL A 221 8.69 11.44 16.66
C VAL A 221 9.91 11.12 17.51
N HIS A 222 11.06 10.88 16.88
CA HIS A 222 12.24 10.42 17.61
C HIS A 222 13.05 11.53 18.28
N LEU A 223 13.19 12.71 17.64
CA LEU A 223 13.98 13.79 18.23
C LEU A 223 13.18 14.68 19.19
N THR A 224 11.91 14.98 18.87
CA THR A 224 11.08 15.82 19.76
C THR A 224 10.20 15.02 20.73
N GLY A 225 10.09 13.70 20.54
CA GLY A 225 9.33 12.81 21.44
C GLY A 225 7.81 12.89 21.28
N ILE A 226 7.30 13.43 20.17
CA ILE A 226 5.87 13.46 19.90
C ILE A 226 5.42 12.03 19.54
N GLN A 227 4.38 11.54 20.20
CA GLN A 227 3.81 10.21 19.90
C GLN A 227 3.49 10.07 18.40
N ALA A 228 3.87 8.95 17.79
CA ALA A 228 3.78 8.79 16.33
C ALA A 228 2.34 8.94 15.82
N GLN A 229 1.35 8.45 16.58
CA GLN A 229 -0.07 8.59 16.26
C GLN A 229 -0.49 10.06 16.12
N VAL A 230 -0.09 10.92 17.06
CA VAL A 230 -0.42 12.36 17.06
C VAL A 230 0.22 13.03 15.86
N SER A 231 1.51 12.78 15.62
CA SER A 231 2.24 13.29 14.45
C SER A 231 1.56 12.85 13.15
N PHE A 232 1.09 11.61 13.06
CA PHE A 232 0.42 11.07 11.89
C PHE A 232 -0.93 11.74 11.61
N PHE A 233 -1.78 11.90 12.64
CA PHE A 233 -3.06 12.60 12.47
C PHE A 233 -2.87 14.07 12.11
N MET A 234 -1.85 14.74 12.66
CA MET A 234 -1.47 16.10 12.27
C MET A 234 -1.05 16.16 10.80
N LEU A 235 -0.21 15.22 10.34
CA LEU A 235 0.21 15.12 8.94
C LEU A 235 -1.00 14.97 8.02
N ILE A 236 -1.87 13.98 8.26
CA ILE A 236 -3.07 13.76 7.44
C ILE A 236 -4.02 14.97 7.51
N GLY A 237 -4.24 15.55 8.70
CA GLY A 237 -5.11 16.70 8.87
C GLY A 237 -4.63 17.94 8.10
N VAL A 238 -3.33 18.25 8.17
CA VAL A 238 -2.72 19.35 7.40
C VAL A 238 -2.81 19.08 5.90
N SER A 239 -2.51 17.86 5.45
CA SER A 239 -2.57 17.49 4.04
C SER A 239 -3.99 17.58 3.48
N LEU A 240 -5.00 17.14 4.22
CA LEU A 240 -6.40 17.30 3.84
C LEU A 240 -6.83 18.77 3.79
N LEU A 241 -6.33 19.61 4.68
CA LEU A 241 -6.65 21.04 4.70
C LEU A 241 -5.99 21.76 3.52
N LEU A 242 -4.72 21.49 3.23
CA LEU A 242 -4.02 22.00 2.05
C LEU A 242 -4.70 21.53 0.75
N PHE A 243 -5.07 20.25 0.70
CA PHE A 243 -5.80 19.67 -0.41
C PHE A 243 -7.16 20.36 -0.63
N TRP A 244 -7.93 20.59 0.45
CA TRP A 244 -9.21 21.28 0.40
C TRP A 244 -9.09 22.74 -0.07
N MET A 245 -8.04 23.45 0.36
CA MET A 245 -7.75 24.79 -0.13
C MET A 245 -7.40 24.77 -1.62
N ALA A 246 -6.56 23.84 -2.06
CA ALA A 246 -6.17 23.74 -3.47
C ALA A 246 -7.34 23.37 -4.39
N ASP A 247 -8.28 22.53 -3.95
CA ASP A 247 -9.50 22.22 -4.71
C ASP A 247 -10.38 23.48 -4.91
N ARG A 248 -10.37 24.43 -3.98
CA ARG A 248 -11.09 25.71 -4.13
C ARG A 248 -10.45 26.65 -5.14
N GLU A 249 -9.16 26.50 -5.37
CA GLU A 249 -8.37 27.32 -6.28
C GLU A 249 -8.20 26.68 -7.67
N ARG A 250 -8.64 25.43 -7.85
CA ARG A 250 -8.41 24.67 -9.08
C ARG A 250 -8.97 25.34 -10.36
N ASP A 251 -10.07 26.09 -10.22
CA ASP A 251 -10.78 26.69 -11.37
C ASP A 251 -10.12 28.01 -11.83
N PHE A 252 -9.02 28.44 -11.19
CA PHE A 252 -8.28 29.62 -11.63
C PHE A 252 -7.57 29.37 -12.97
N PRO A 253 -7.61 30.32 -13.93
CA PRO A 253 -7.02 30.14 -15.26
C PRO A 253 -5.52 29.80 -15.23
N ASP A 254 -4.77 30.44 -14.34
CA ASP A 254 -3.32 30.27 -14.23
C ASP A 254 -2.95 28.84 -13.78
N VAL A 255 -3.72 28.28 -12.84
CA VAL A 255 -3.54 26.91 -12.35
C VAL A 255 -3.86 25.93 -13.47
N GLN A 256 -4.96 26.14 -14.18
CA GLN A 256 -5.38 25.30 -15.28
C GLN A 256 -4.37 25.29 -16.43
N GLU A 257 -3.81 26.45 -16.79
CA GLU A 257 -2.77 26.57 -17.84
C GLU A 257 -1.51 25.77 -17.48
N SER A 258 -1.12 25.77 -16.20
CA SER A 258 0.03 25.01 -15.72
C SER A 258 -0.16 23.48 -15.73
N LEU A 259 -1.41 23.03 -15.78
CA LEU A 259 -1.81 21.61 -15.67
C LEU A 259 -2.16 20.98 -17.02
N ASP A 260 -2.21 21.75 -18.10
CA ASP A 260 -2.53 21.21 -19.42
C ASP A 260 -1.39 20.36 -20.02
N PRO A 261 -1.73 19.27 -20.74
CA PRO A 261 -3.08 18.90 -21.16
C PRO A 261 -3.87 17.99 -20.18
N GLU A 262 -5.15 18.37 -20.04
CA GLU A 262 -6.32 17.83 -19.31
C GLU A 262 -6.49 16.28 -19.22
N ASP A 263 -5.86 15.48 -20.10
CA ASP A 263 -6.13 14.04 -20.25
C ASP A 263 -4.90 13.17 -20.61
N ALA A 264 -3.67 13.63 -20.38
CA ALA A 264 -2.47 12.89 -20.82
C ALA A 264 -2.35 11.45 -20.28
N TYR A 265 -3.04 11.14 -19.18
CA TYR A 265 -2.95 9.87 -18.47
C TYR A 265 -4.28 9.13 -18.34
N ASP A 266 -5.31 9.42 -19.14
CA ASP A 266 -6.57 8.69 -19.01
C ASP A 266 -7.23 8.39 -20.35
N SER A 267 -7.89 7.24 -20.42
CA SER A 267 -8.65 6.82 -21.59
C SER A 267 -10.08 7.34 -21.55
N ASP A 268 -10.66 7.58 -22.72
CA ASP A 268 -12.09 7.83 -22.87
C ASP A 268 -12.95 6.55 -22.72
N TRP A 269 -12.34 5.40 -22.43
CA TRP A 269 -13.07 4.15 -22.27
C TRP A 269 -13.59 4.03 -20.83
N LEU A 270 -14.93 3.94 -20.70
CA LEU A 270 -15.74 4.02 -19.47
C LEU A 270 -16.18 5.45 -19.06
N TYR A 271 -16.99 6.05 -19.95
CA TYR A 271 -17.46 7.45 -19.97
C TYR A 271 -18.14 7.97 -18.67
N PRO A 272 -19.00 7.20 -17.96
CA PRO A 272 -19.54 7.62 -16.67
C PRO A 272 -18.56 7.36 -15.52
N CYS A 273 -18.49 8.26 -14.55
CA CYS A 273 -17.67 8.09 -13.34
C CYS A 273 -17.95 6.78 -12.57
N THR A 274 -19.19 6.26 -12.65
CA THR A 274 -19.57 4.96 -12.09
C THR A 274 -18.97 3.78 -12.85
N ASP A 275 -18.70 3.95 -14.15
CA ASP A 275 -18.18 2.88 -14.99
C ASP A 275 -16.65 2.93 -15.06
N HIS A 276 -16.02 4.03 -14.64
CA HIS A 276 -14.57 4.20 -14.68
C HIS A 276 -13.86 3.02 -13.98
N ALA A 277 -12.95 2.33 -14.69
CA ALA A 277 -12.32 1.10 -14.22
C ALA A 277 -11.66 1.22 -12.85
N VAL A 278 -10.99 2.35 -12.59
CA VAL A 278 -10.38 2.64 -11.28
C VAL A 278 -11.43 2.71 -10.15
N ASN A 279 -12.60 3.29 -10.42
CA ASN A 279 -13.68 3.36 -9.43
C ASN A 279 -14.30 1.98 -9.19
N GLN A 280 -14.50 1.19 -10.25
CA GLN A 280 -14.97 -0.20 -10.13
C GLN A 280 -14.00 -1.08 -9.35
N LEU A 281 -12.69 -0.90 -9.56
CA LEU A 281 -11.63 -1.56 -8.82
C LEU A 281 -11.70 -1.21 -7.32
N VAL A 282 -11.78 0.08 -7.00
CA VAL A 282 -11.92 0.56 -5.61
C VAL A 282 -13.18 -0.06 -4.99
N PHE A 283 -14.32 0.05 -5.67
CA PHE A 283 -15.58 -0.56 -5.20
C PHE A 283 -15.41 -2.04 -4.87
N LEU A 284 -14.88 -2.83 -5.81
CA LEU A 284 -14.74 -4.28 -5.68
C LEU A 284 -13.83 -4.65 -4.51
N LEU A 285 -12.66 -4.02 -4.41
CA LEU A 285 -11.68 -4.28 -3.34
C LEU A 285 -12.28 -4.02 -1.95
N TYR A 286 -12.81 -2.82 -1.72
CA TYR A 286 -13.31 -2.44 -0.40
C TYR A 286 -14.64 -3.10 -0.05
N PHE A 287 -15.48 -3.42 -1.05
CA PHE A 287 -16.69 -4.21 -0.82
C PHE A 287 -16.34 -5.60 -0.28
N VAL A 288 -15.33 -6.25 -0.87
CA VAL A 288 -14.84 -7.54 -0.37
C VAL A 288 -14.29 -7.42 1.05
N LEU A 289 -13.57 -6.35 1.40
CA LEU A 289 -13.12 -6.13 2.78
C LEU A 289 -14.29 -6.02 3.78
N VAL A 290 -15.38 -5.34 3.41
CA VAL A 290 -16.61 -5.28 4.21
C VAL A 290 -17.21 -6.68 4.39
N LEU A 291 -17.28 -7.47 3.32
CA LEU A 291 -17.77 -8.85 3.43
C LEU A 291 -16.89 -9.70 4.34
N LEU A 292 -15.56 -9.61 4.20
CA LEU A 292 -14.63 -10.37 5.03
C LEU A 292 -14.78 -10.03 6.51
N VAL A 293 -14.87 -8.74 6.87
CA VAL A 293 -15.02 -8.36 8.28
C VAL A 293 -16.38 -8.78 8.87
N LEU A 294 -17.43 -8.90 8.05
CA LEU A 294 -18.76 -9.30 8.52
C LEU A 294 -18.93 -10.82 8.65
N PHE A 295 -18.25 -11.60 7.81
CA PHE A 295 -18.49 -13.04 7.68
C PHE A 295 -17.36 -13.93 8.15
N ILE A 296 -16.14 -13.42 8.31
CA ILE A 296 -14.98 -14.22 8.74
C ILE A 296 -14.60 -13.88 10.18
N SER A 297 -14.48 -14.90 11.03
CA SER A 297 -13.94 -14.74 12.39
C SER A 297 -12.42 -14.89 12.38
N PRO A 298 -11.64 -13.93 12.93
CA PRO A 298 -10.20 -14.06 13.08
C PRO A 298 -9.76 -15.30 13.86
N THR A 299 -10.59 -15.80 14.79
CA THR A 299 -10.27 -16.96 15.63
C THR A 299 -10.21 -18.28 14.88
N GLU A 300 -10.82 -18.34 13.70
CA GLU A 300 -10.84 -19.53 12.84
C GLU A 300 -9.66 -19.53 11.85
N ILE A 301 -8.91 -18.42 11.79
CA ILE A 301 -7.81 -18.25 10.85
C ILE A 301 -6.53 -18.86 11.43
N VAL A 302 -5.89 -19.64 10.58
CA VAL A 302 -4.57 -20.23 10.81
C VAL A 302 -3.64 -19.76 9.70
N SER A 303 -2.40 -19.41 10.06
CA SER A 303 -1.36 -19.04 9.11
C SER A 303 -0.13 -19.88 9.35
N MET A 304 0.07 -20.90 8.51
CA MET A 304 1.30 -21.69 8.47
C MET A 304 2.29 -21.06 7.49
N GLY A 305 3.51 -20.77 7.94
CA GLY A 305 4.52 -20.21 7.04
C GLY A 305 5.75 -19.69 7.75
N HIS A 306 6.51 -18.88 7.01
CA HIS A 306 7.63 -18.14 7.57
C HIS A 306 7.14 -16.96 8.42
N HIS A 307 7.57 -16.92 9.67
CA HIS A 307 7.29 -15.85 10.63
C HIS A 307 8.59 -15.42 11.33
N GLN A 308 8.50 -14.46 12.25
CA GLN A 308 9.63 -14.08 13.10
C GLN A 308 10.16 -15.34 13.82
N PRO A 309 11.47 -15.65 13.71
CA PRO A 309 12.00 -16.93 14.19
C PRO A 309 11.86 -17.07 15.70
N LEU A 310 11.43 -18.25 16.17
CA LEU A 310 11.38 -18.58 17.60
C LEU A 310 12.78 -18.87 18.13
N GLY A 311 13.08 -18.47 19.36
CA GLY A 311 14.42 -18.65 19.93
C GLY A 311 14.55 -18.08 21.35
N HIS A 312 15.79 -17.88 21.79
CA HIS A 312 16.07 -17.36 23.13
C HIS A 312 15.73 -15.87 23.25
N CYS A 313 14.87 -15.54 24.22
CA CYS A 313 14.44 -14.18 24.52
C CYS A 313 15.55 -13.20 24.92
N MET A 314 16.70 -13.71 25.33
CA MET A 314 17.84 -12.89 25.78
C MET A 314 18.72 -12.44 24.61
N GLU A 315 18.51 -12.96 23.40
CA GLU A 315 19.26 -12.56 22.22
C GLU A 315 18.67 -11.30 21.59
N SER A 316 19.41 -10.20 21.70
CA SER A 316 19.12 -8.96 20.99
C SER A 316 20.02 -8.80 19.77
N GLU A 317 19.47 -8.29 18.68
CA GLU A 317 20.24 -7.81 17.54
C GLU A 317 20.23 -6.27 17.51
N SER A 318 21.34 -5.68 17.05
CA SER A 318 21.38 -4.25 16.76
C SER A 318 21.29 -4.04 15.26
N PHE A 319 20.36 -3.20 14.84
CA PHE A 319 20.24 -2.75 13.47
C PHE A 319 20.41 -1.24 13.42
N THR A 320 20.80 -0.74 12.25
CA THR A 320 20.93 0.70 12.02
C THR A 320 19.74 1.13 11.20
N SER A 321 18.99 2.11 11.70
CA SER A 321 17.95 2.76 10.89
C SER A 321 18.60 3.39 9.67
N LEU A 322 17.77 3.77 8.71
CA LEU A 322 18.25 4.39 7.48
C LEU A 322 18.88 5.78 7.68
N ILE A 323 18.74 6.37 8.87
CA ILE A 323 19.37 7.66 9.23
C ILE A 323 20.71 7.42 9.95
N GLY A 324 21.13 6.16 10.10
CA GLY A 324 22.34 5.85 10.84
C GLY A 324 22.12 5.76 12.35
N THR A 325 20.88 5.87 12.85
CA THR A 325 20.61 5.69 14.29
C THR A 325 20.62 4.20 14.62
N ARG A 326 21.37 3.82 15.65
CA ARG A 326 21.46 2.42 16.07
C ARG A 326 20.30 2.08 16.99
N HIS A 327 19.53 1.07 16.61
CA HIS A 327 18.42 0.52 17.39
C HIS A 327 18.74 -0.91 17.81
N THR A 328 18.07 -1.36 18.87
CA THR A 328 18.19 -2.71 19.40
C THR A 328 16.81 -3.33 19.50
N ARG A 329 16.65 -4.55 19.00
CA ARG A 329 15.41 -5.35 19.08
C ARG A 329 15.75 -6.80 19.43
N LYS A 330 14.78 -7.57 19.94
CA LYS A 330 14.94 -9.02 20.13
C LYS A 330 15.06 -9.67 18.75
N LYS A 331 16.04 -10.53 18.58
CA LYS A 331 16.24 -11.27 17.32
C LYS A 331 15.16 -12.33 17.10
N HIS A 332 14.63 -12.86 18.20
CA HIS A 332 13.69 -13.96 18.21
C HIS A 332 12.35 -13.56 18.86
N LEU A 333 11.26 -14.14 18.37
CA LEU A 333 9.96 -14.03 19.02
C LEU A 333 9.94 -14.87 20.30
N CYS A 334 9.50 -14.25 21.38
CA CYS A 334 9.44 -14.85 22.70
C CYS A 334 8.14 -15.63 22.90
N ALA A 335 8.20 -16.96 22.87
CA ALA A 335 7.00 -17.81 22.97
C ALA A 335 6.12 -17.60 24.22
N HIS A 336 6.68 -17.03 25.30
CA HIS A 336 5.97 -16.77 26.56
C HIS A 336 5.62 -15.30 26.80
N ASP A 337 6.19 -14.37 26.03
CA ASP A 337 6.13 -12.94 26.30
C ASP A 337 6.31 -12.15 25.00
N PHE A 338 5.20 -12.01 24.27
CA PHE A 338 5.09 -11.24 23.03
C PHE A 338 3.75 -10.50 23.00
N ASP A 339 3.69 -9.38 22.29
CA ASP A 339 2.54 -8.48 22.23
C ASP A 339 2.05 -8.33 20.79
N GLU A 340 1.52 -9.42 20.23
CA GLU A 340 0.96 -9.45 18.89
C GLU A 340 -0.50 -9.95 18.87
N ASP A 341 -1.21 -9.62 17.79
CA ASP A 341 -2.64 -9.92 17.58
C ASP A 341 -2.93 -11.40 17.20
N PHE A 342 -2.01 -12.31 17.52
CA PHE A 342 -2.11 -13.75 17.25
C PHE A 342 -1.65 -14.60 18.43
N ASN A 343 -1.97 -15.89 18.38
CA ASN A 343 -1.49 -16.90 19.30
C ASN A 343 -0.68 -17.98 18.56
N LEU A 344 0.18 -18.71 19.27
CA LEU A 344 0.83 -19.89 18.71
C LEU A 344 -0.16 -21.06 18.71
N CYS A 345 -0.50 -21.61 17.54
CA CYS A 345 -1.49 -22.69 17.44
C CYS A 345 -0.95 -24.02 18.01
N ASN A 346 -1.82 -24.75 18.72
CA ASN A 346 -1.81 -26.22 18.84
C ASN A 346 -0.53 -26.95 19.29
N TYR A 347 0.45 -26.27 19.90
CA TYR A 347 1.57 -26.94 20.55
C TYR A 347 1.70 -26.52 22.01
N PRO A 348 1.85 -27.47 22.97
CA PRO A 348 2.41 -27.09 24.25
C PRO A 348 3.78 -26.48 23.98
N VAL A 349 4.10 -25.35 24.62
CA VAL A 349 5.32 -24.56 24.35
C VAL A 349 6.60 -25.42 24.37
N SER A 350 6.58 -26.53 25.14
CA SER A 350 7.64 -27.54 25.21
C SER A 350 7.95 -28.29 23.90
N GLN A 351 7.08 -28.25 22.88
CA GLN A 351 7.24 -28.94 21.60
C GLN A 351 7.55 -28.00 20.43
N LEU A 352 7.61 -26.68 20.67
CA LEU A 352 8.03 -25.73 19.66
C LEU A 352 9.51 -25.96 19.35
N LEU A 353 9.84 -26.16 18.07
CA LEU A 353 11.23 -26.15 17.63
C LEU A 353 11.77 -24.72 17.78
N TYR A 354 12.48 -24.48 18.88
CA TYR A 354 13.35 -23.32 19.03
C TYR A 354 14.35 -23.33 17.85
N GLU A 355 14.55 -22.17 17.21
CA GLU A 355 15.33 -21.94 15.97
C GLU A 355 14.57 -22.11 14.64
N GLY A 356 13.30 -22.52 14.65
CA GLY A 356 12.46 -22.56 13.45
C GLY A 356 11.91 -21.18 13.06
N SER A 357 12.02 -20.80 11.78
CA SER A 357 11.25 -19.68 11.20
C SER A 357 9.91 -20.13 10.59
N TRP A 358 9.68 -21.43 10.45
CA TRP A 358 8.46 -21.99 9.88
C TRP A 358 7.59 -22.59 10.99
N TYR A 359 6.46 -21.95 11.29
CA TYR A 359 5.52 -22.43 12.29
C TYR A 359 4.10 -21.92 12.03
N MET A 360 3.15 -22.38 12.85
CA MET A 360 1.73 -22.10 12.71
C MET A 360 1.29 -21.08 13.77
N ILE A 361 0.61 -20.02 13.33
CA ILE A 361 -0.02 -19.01 14.18
C ILE A 361 -1.53 -18.97 13.96
N CYS A 362 -2.27 -18.62 15.01
CA CYS A 362 -3.73 -18.61 15.09
C CYS A 362 -4.19 -17.18 15.35
N GLY A 363 -5.22 -16.71 14.63
CA GLY A 363 -5.72 -15.36 14.82
C GLY A 363 -6.38 -15.18 16.19
N ARG A 364 -6.23 -13.99 16.76
CA ARG A 364 -6.94 -13.60 17.98
C ARG A 364 -8.26 -12.91 17.61
N GLY A 365 -9.31 -13.16 18.38
CA GLY A 365 -10.61 -12.50 18.20
C GLY A 365 -10.53 -10.98 18.27
N TYR A 366 -11.56 -10.29 17.79
CA TYR A 366 -11.63 -8.83 17.86
C TYR A 366 -11.78 -8.36 19.30
N ASP A 367 -10.97 -7.38 19.71
CA ASP A 367 -11.18 -6.68 20.99
C ASP A 367 -12.46 -5.84 20.95
N SER A 368 -12.67 -5.16 19.82
CA SER A 368 -13.92 -4.45 19.50
C SER A 368 -14.32 -4.71 18.06
N PHE A 369 -15.22 -5.68 17.87
CA PHE A 369 -15.77 -6.02 16.55
C PHE A 369 -16.45 -4.81 15.90
N ALA A 370 -17.26 -4.07 16.66
CA ALA A 370 -17.99 -2.90 16.17
C ALA A 370 -17.04 -1.82 15.63
N THR A 371 -15.88 -1.61 16.26
CA THR A 371 -14.89 -0.63 15.79
C THR A 371 -14.30 -1.04 14.44
N HIS A 372 -13.96 -2.33 14.25
CA HIS A 372 -13.42 -2.81 12.98
C HIS A 372 -14.45 -2.70 11.85
N VAL A 373 -15.69 -3.13 12.11
CA VAL A 373 -16.79 -3.00 11.14
C VAL A 373 -17.03 -1.54 10.76
N ALA A 374 -17.09 -0.65 11.75
CA ALA A 374 -17.29 0.78 11.51
C ALA A 374 -16.16 1.38 10.68
N LEU A 375 -14.89 1.10 10.99
CA LEU A 375 -13.76 1.60 10.24
C LEU A 375 -13.77 1.12 8.78
N ILE A 376 -13.95 -0.19 8.55
CA ILE A 376 -13.95 -0.76 7.20
C ILE A 376 -15.17 -0.29 6.38
N ALA A 377 -16.36 -0.23 6.98
CA ALA A 377 -17.55 0.28 6.31
C ALA A 377 -17.42 1.78 5.99
N CYS A 378 -16.90 2.59 6.91
CA CYS A 378 -16.64 4.02 6.67
C CYS A 378 -15.57 4.21 5.59
N SER A 379 -14.51 3.41 5.58
CA SER A 379 -13.51 3.43 4.50
C SER A 379 -14.13 3.07 3.16
N PHE A 380 -14.97 2.03 3.09
CA PHE A 380 -15.70 1.66 1.87
C PHE A 380 -16.56 2.83 1.35
N VAL A 381 -17.43 3.38 2.19
CA VAL A 381 -18.30 4.49 1.78
C VAL A 381 -17.49 5.74 1.42
N GLY A 382 -16.53 6.11 2.26
CA GLY A 382 -15.70 7.30 2.09
C GLY A 382 -14.84 7.26 0.84
N LEU A 383 -14.15 6.14 0.57
CA LEU A 383 -13.33 5.97 -0.63
C LEU A 383 -14.18 5.98 -1.90
N ASN A 384 -15.30 5.25 -1.93
CA ASN A 384 -16.17 5.26 -3.11
C ASN A 384 -16.74 6.64 -3.39
N LEU A 385 -17.18 7.38 -2.37
CA LEU A 385 -17.65 8.75 -2.55
C LEU A 385 -16.52 9.69 -3.01
N LEU A 386 -15.33 9.57 -2.41
CA LEU A 386 -14.18 10.38 -2.77
C LEU A 386 -13.76 10.13 -4.22
N PHE A 387 -13.53 8.88 -4.60
CA PHE A 387 -13.13 8.51 -5.96
C PHE A 387 -14.21 8.85 -6.97
N TYR A 388 -15.49 8.73 -6.61
CA TYR A 388 -16.58 9.21 -7.45
C TYR A 388 -16.50 10.74 -7.69
N GLN A 389 -16.16 11.55 -6.68
CA GLN A 389 -16.03 13.00 -6.89
C GLN A 389 -14.76 13.35 -7.67
N VAL A 390 -13.63 12.73 -7.34
CA VAL A 390 -12.33 13.01 -7.96
C VAL A 390 -12.31 12.62 -9.44
N LEU A 391 -12.96 11.52 -9.81
CA LEU A 391 -13.00 11.03 -11.19
C LEU A 391 -14.15 11.64 -12.02
N LYS A 392 -14.97 12.53 -11.44
CA LYS A 392 -16.05 13.19 -12.16
C LYS A 392 -15.48 14.29 -13.07
N ARG A 393 -15.57 14.11 -14.39
CA ARG A 393 -15.15 15.14 -15.34
C ARG A 393 -15.97 16.43 -15.14
N PRO A 394 -15.34 17.62 -15.05
CA PRO A 394 -16.06 18.87 -15.08
C PRO A 394 -16.79 19.00 -16.43
N GLN A 395 -18.07 19.35 -16.39
CA GLN A 395 -18.80 19.66 -17.62
C GLN A 395 -18.15 20.91 -18.23
N ARG A 396 -17.69 20.83 -19.49
CA ARG A 396 -17.26 22.00 -20.24
C ARG A 396 -18.43 22.97 -20.32
N VAL A 397 -18.43 23.97 -19.44
CA VAL A 397 -19.26 25.15 -19.64
C VAL A 397 -18.63 25.86 -20.83
N SER A 398 -19.22 25.65 -22.00
CA SER A 398 -18.95 26.48 -23.18
C SER A 398 -19.31 27.92 -22.78
N PHE A 399 -18.33 28.65 -22.27
CA PHE A 399 -18.38 30.11 -22.31
C PHE A 399 -18.31 30.47 -23.79
N ARG A 400 -19.47 30.49 -24.45
CA ARG A 400 -19.67 31.34 -25.62
C ARG A 400 -19.33 32.75 -25.15
N ARG A 401 -18.13 33.23 -25.49
CA ARG A 401 -17.83 34.65 -25.41
C ARG A 401 -18.91 35.38 -26.23
N PRO A 402 -19.57 36.41 -25.66
CA PRO A 402 -20.57 37.20 -26.38
C PRO A 402 -19.96 37.91 -27.59
#